data_AF-W1XI43-F1
#
_entry.id   AF-W1XI43-F1
#
_cell.length_a   1.000
_cell.length_b   1.000
_cell.length_c   1.000
_cell.angle_alpha   90.00
_cell.angle_beta   90.00
_cell.angle_gamma   90.00
#
_symmetry.space_group_name_H-M   'P 1'
#
loop_
_entity.id
_entity.type
_entity.pdbx_description
1 polymer ?
#
loop_
_entity_poly.entity_id
_entity_poly.type
_entity_poly.pdbx_seq_one_letter_code
_entity_poly.pdbx_strand_id
1 'polypeptide(L)'
;ALREISAARKEVPGRRGYPGYLYTDLSTLYERAGRLRGKEGSITQIPILTMPEDDKTHPIPDLTGYITEGQIILSRELYKKGLMPPIDVLPS
;
A
#
# COMPACT_ATOMS: atom_id res chain seq x y z
N ALA A 1 -8.20 -1.87 12.45
CA ALA A 1 -8.68 -3.23 12.12
C ALA A 1 -7.60 -4.30 12.27
N LEU A 2 -6.72 -4.57 11.30
CA LEU A 2 -5.81 -5.74 11.35
C LEU A 2 -4.88 -5.76 12.58
N ARG A 3 -4.27 -4.60 12.88
CA ARG A 3 -3.46 -4.40 14.09
C ARG A 3 -4.26 -4.60 15.38
N GLU A 4 -5.48 -4.09 15.43
CA GLU A 4 -6.35 -4.19 16.63
C GLU A 4 -6.79 -5.62 16.88
N ILE A 5 -7.07 -6.39 15.82
CA ILE A 5 -7.41 -7.81 15.92
C ILE A 5 -6.23 -8.62 16.45
N SER A 6 -5.02 -8.37 15.92
CA SER A 6 -3.81 -9.05 16.39
C SER A 6 -3.48 -8.71 17.84
N ALA A 7 -3.62 -7.43 18.22
CA ALA A 7 -3.46 -6.99 19.61
C ALA A 7 -4.50 -7.63 20.55
N ALA A 8 -5.77 -7.71 20.12
CA ALA A 8 -6.83 -8.39 20.88
C ALA A 8 -6.55 -9.89 21.05
N ARG A 9 -5.91 -10.52 20.06
CA ARG A 9 -5.47 -11.92 20.09
C ARG A 9 -4.17 -12.17 20.86
N LYS A 10 -3.51 -11.12 21.36
CA LYS A 10 -2.21 -11.19 22.05
C LYS A 10 -1.12 -11.88 21.21
N GLU A 11 -1.17 -11.70 19.89
CA GLU A 11 -0.13 -12.20 19.00
C GLU A 11 1.17 -11.40 19.17
N VAL A 12 2.31 -12.01 18.85
CA VAL A 12 3.61 -11.33 18.92
C VAL A 12 3.63 -10.22 17.86
N PRO A 13 3.84 -8.94 18.26
CA PRO A 13 3.85 -7.84 17.31
C PRO A 13 5.12 -7.88 16.45
N GLY A 14 4.95 -7.60 15.16
CA GLY A 14 6.04 -7.33 14.23
C GLY A 14 6.46 -5.85 14.23
N ARG A 15 6.98 -5.39 13.09
CA ARG A 15 7.52 -4.03 12.92
C ARG A 15 6.43 -2.97 13.15
N ARG A 16 6.73 -1.95 13.98
CA ARG A 16 5.81 -0.87 14.40
C ARG A 16 4.45 -1.37 14.94
N GLY A 17 4.40 -2.57 15.51
CA GLY A 17 3.20 -3.14 16.11
C GLY A 17 2.22 -3.74 15.10
N TYR A 18 2.58 -3.87 13.83
CA TYR A 18 1.78 -4.60 12.84
C TYR A 18 2.05 -6.11 12.93
N PRO A 19 1.10 -6.97 12.53
CA PRO A 19 1.31 -8.41 12.55
C PRO A 19 2.41 -8.83 11.57
N GLY A 20 3.16 -9.88 11.91
CA GLY A 20 4.24 -10.39 11.04
C GLY A 20 3.75 -10.92 9.69
N TYR A 21 2.48 -11.27 9.59
CA TYR A 21 1.82 -11.76 8.37
C TYR A 21 1.19 -10.64 7.52
N LEU A 22 1.44 -9.36 7.85
CA LEU A 22 0.89 -8.22 7.10
C LEU A 22 1.23 -8.27 5.60
N TYR A 23 2.45 -8.68 5.27
CA TYR A 23 2.87 -8.86 3.87
C TYR A 23 1.97 -9.88 3.16
N THR A 24 1.85 -11.08 3.73
CA THR A 24 1.05 -12.17 3.15
C THR A 24 -0.40 -11.76 2.98
N ASP A 25 -1.00 -11.11 3.98
CA ASP A 25 -2.38 -10.64 3.90
C ASP A 25 -2.58 -9.65 2.75
N LEU A 26 -1.67 -8.67 2.59
CA LEU A 26 -1.73 -7.72 1.48
C LEU A 26 -1.51 -8.40 0.12
N SER A 27 -0.58 -9.35 0.03
CA SER A 27 -0.33 -10.11 -1.20
C SER A 27 -1.56 -10.89 -1.65
N THR A 28 -2.32 -11.49 -0.73
CA THR A 28 -3.55 -12.22 -1.08
C THR A 28 -4.63 -11.33 -1.74
N LEU A 29 -4.55 -10.02 -1.54
CA LEU A 29 -5.44 -9.05 -2.17
C LEU A 29 -4.88 -8.54 -3.51
N TYR A 30 -3.63 -8.06 -3.51
CA TYR A 30 -3.03 -7.39 -4.66
C TYR A 30 -2.74 -8.35 -5.84
N GLU A 31 -2.29 -9.57 -5.56
CA GLU A 31 -1.95 -10.58 -6.58
C GLU A 31 -3.18 -11.14 -7.33
N ARG A 32 -4.40 -10.71 -6.96
CA ARG A 32 -5.62 -11.09 -7.67
C ARG A 32 -5.84 -10.24 -8.93
N ALA A 33 -5.09 -9.15 -9.10
CA ALA A 33 -5.10 -8.37 -10.32
C ALA A 33 -4.39 -9.13 -11.46
N GLY A 34 -4.78 -8.86 -12.70
CA GLY A 34 -4.13 -9.44 -13.87
C GLY A 34 -5.11 -9.96 -14.92
N ARG A 35 -4.55 -10.63 -15.92
CA ARG A 35 -5.29 -11.22 -17.03
C ARG A 35 -4.99 -12.70 -17.14
N LEU A 36 -6.03 -13.51 -17.26
CA LEU A 36 -5.87 -14.94 -17.49
C LEU A 36 -5.57 -15.21 -18.98
N ARG A 37 -4.58 -16.07 -19.25
CA ARG A 37 -4.24 -16.46 -20.62
C ARG A 37 -5.44 -17.15 -21.29
N GLY A 38 -5.82 -16.68 -22.48
CA GLY A 38 -6.97 -17.22 -23.22
C GLY A 38 -8.34 -16.70 -22.75
N LYS A 39 -8.38 -15.68 -21.89
CA LYS A 39 -9.60 -14.93 -21.55
C LYS A 39 -9.47 -13.47 -21.99
N GLU A 40 -10.56 -12.88 -22.43
CA GLU A 40 -10.57 -11.49 -22.91
C GLU A 40 -10.58 -10.46 -21.76
N GLY A 41 -11.19 -10.82 -20.62
CA GLY A 41 -11.30 -9.93 -19.47
C GLY A 41 -10.01 -9.82 -18.64
N SER A 42 -9.82 -8.68 -17.98
CA SER A 42 -8.74 -8.40 -17.05
C SER A 42 -9.25 -7.71 -15.78
N ILE A 43 -8.50 -7.85 -14.69
CA ILE A 43 -8.74 -7.13 -13.43
C ILE A 43 -7.57 -6.18 -13.22
N THR A 44 -7.86 -4.89 -13.05
CA THR A 44 -6.88 -3.87 -12.69
C THR A 44 -7.20 -3.35 -11.30
N GLN A 45 -6.21 -3.29 -10.42
CA GLN A 45 -6.36 -2.76 -9.07
C GLN A 45 -5.62 -1.42 -8.95
N ILE A 46 -6.27 -0.45 -8.30
CA ILE A 46 -5.68 0.84 -7.94
C ILE A 46 -5.90 1.03 -6.43
N PRO A 47 -5.04 0.45 -5.59
CA PRO A 47 -5.15 0.61 -4.16
C PRO A 47 -4.74 2.03 -3.74
N ILE A 48 -5.49 2.62 -2.81
CA ILE A 48 -5.20 3.95 -2.25
C ILE A 48 -4.93 3.78 -0.76
N LEU A 49 -3.81 4.33 -0.31
CA LEU A 49 -3.41 4.34 1.11
C LEU A 49 -2.86 5.71 1.49
N THR A 50 -2.96 6.03 2.77
CA THR A 50 -2.36 7.22 3.36
C THR A 50 -1.10 6.84 4.13
N MET A 51 0.01 7.52 3.88
CA MET A 51 1.25 7.33 4.64
C MET A 51 1.14 8.04 5.98
N PRO A 52 1.25 7.33 7.12
CA PRO A 52 1.32 7.98 8.42
C PRO A 52 2.56 8.88 8.47
N GLU A 53 2.38 10.11 8.93
CA GLU A 53 3.46 11.12 9.06
C GLU A 53 4.21 11.40 7.74
N ASP A 54 3.57 11.12 6.58
CA ASP A 54 4.18 11.22 5.26
C ASP A 54 5.48 10.36 5.12
N ASP A 55 5.63 9.30 5.95
CA ASP A 55 6.81 8.42 6.03
C ASP A 55 6.70 7.20 5.11
N LYS A 56 7.57 7.13 4.09
CA LYS A 56 7.64 6.01 3.14
C LYS A 56 8.21 4.73 3.74
N THR A 57 8.99 4.83 4.81
CA THR A 57 9.58 3.68 5.51
C THR A 57 8.59 3.01 6.48
N HIS A 58 7.39 3.57 6.59
CA HIS A 58 6.32 2.98 7.36
C HIS A 58 5.94 1.60 6.75
N PRO A 59 5.68 0.56 7.56
CA PRO A 59 5.44 -0.80 7.04
C PRO A 59 4.31 -0.92 6.01
N ILE A 60 3.29 -0.06 6.08
CA ILE A 60 2.19 -0.06 5.10
C ILE A 60 2.67 0.32 3.68
N PRO A 61 3.15 1.55 3.43
CA PRO A 61 3.63 1.93 2.09
C PRO A 61 4.82 1.08 1.64
N ASP A 62 5.72 0.71 2.56
CA ASP A 62 6.86 -0.15 2.30
C ASP A 62 6.40 -1.50 1.73
N LEU A 63 5.55 -2.24 2.45
CA LEU A 63 5.08 -3.56 1.99
C LEU A 63 4.16 -3.47 0.77
N THR A 64 3.31 -2.44 0.65
CA THR A 64 2.51 -2.24 -0.56
C THR A 64 3.40 -2.00 -1.78
N GLY A 65 4.43 -1.16 -1.67
CA GLY A 65 5.39 -0.91 -2.76
C GLY A 65 6.24 -2.14 -3.10
N TYR A 66 6.50 -3.03 -2.13
CA TYR A 66 7.15 -4.31 -2.39
C TYR A 66 6.31 -5.30 -3.19
N ILE A 67 4.97 -5.21 -3.11
CA ILE A 67 4.05 -6.15 -3.77
C ILE A 67 3.56 -5.59 -5.11
N THR A 68 3.15 -4.33 -5.13
CA THR A 68 2.57 -3.69 -6.32
C THR A 68 3.63 -3.27 -7.32
N GLU A 69 3.32 -3.27 -8.63
CA GLU A 69 4.26 -2.85 -9.66
C GLU A 69 4.35 -1.32 -9.82
N GLY A 70 4.76 -0.64 -8.75
CA GLY A 70 4.96 0.81 -8.71
C GLY A 70 3.94 1.54 -7.84
N GLN A 71 4.19 2.82 -7.63
CA GLN A 71 3.33 3.67 -6.80
C GLN A 71 3.20 5.07 -7.38
N ILE A 72 2.05 5.70 -7.15
CA ILE A 72 1.83 7.11 -7.45
C ILE A 72 1.86 7.88 -6.14
N ILE A 73 2.82 8.79 -5.99
CA ILE A 73 3.00 9.56 -4.76
C ILE A 73 2.35 10.94 -4.90
N LEU A 74 1.49 11.28 -3.95
CA LEU A 74 0.90 12.61 -3.83
C LEU A 74 1.70 13.43 -2.80
N SER A 75 2.25 14.57 -3.23
CA SER A 75 3.07 15.43 -2.37
C SER A 75 2.25 16.56 -1.75
N ARG A 76 2.35 16.71 -0.43
CA ARG A 76 1.75 17.81 0.31
C ARG A 76 2.34 19.17 -0.11
N GLU A 77 3.60 19.20 -0.52
CA GLU A 77 4.26 20.43 -0.99
C GLU A 77 3.69 20.90 -2.34
N LEU A 78 3.49 19.98 -3.29
CA LEU A 78 2.88 20.30 -4.58
C LEU A 78 1.45 20.77 -4.41
N TYR A 79 0.70 20.15 -3.49
CA TYR A 79 -0.65 20.58 -3.16
C TYR A 79 -0.67 22.01 -2.59
N LYS A 80 0.25 22.34 -1.68
CA LYS A 80 0.39 23.70 -1.13
C LYS A 80 0.77 24.75 -2.18
N LYS A 81 1.44 24.34 -3.27
CA LYS A 81 1.74 25.20 -4.43
C LYS A 81 0.55 25.40 -5.37
N GLY A 82 -0.60 24.79 -5.08
CA GLY A 82 -1.82 24.89 -5.90
C GLY A 82 -1.85 23.94 -7.10
N LEU A 83 -0.93 22.96 -7.18
CA LEU A 83 -0.92 21.96 -8.26
C LEU A 83 -1.96 20.88 -8.00
N MET A 84 -2.78 20.58 -9.02
CA MET A 84 -3.84 19.58 -8.95
C MET A 84 -3.93 18.78 -10.26
N PRO A 85 -3.69 17.45 -10.23
CA PRO A 85 -3.36 16.64 -9.05
C PRO A 85 -1.90 16.84 -8.58
N PRO A 86 -1.62 16.81 -7.26
CA PRO A 86 -0.29 17.07 -6.70
C PRO A 86 0.63 15.84 -6.80
N ILE A 87 0.83 15.32 -8.02
CA ILE A 87 1.62 14.10 -8.27
C ILE A 87 3.10 14.44 -8.29
N ASP A 88 3.89 13.74 -7.48
CA ASP A 88 5.35 13.83 -7.47
C ASP A 88 5.96 12.69 -8.29
N VAL A 89 6.54 13.05 -9.45
CA VAL A 89 7.10 12.09 -10.42
C VAL A 89 8.52 11.65 -10.09
N LEU A 90 9.24 12.35 -9.22
CA LEU A 90 10.64 12.04 -8.91
C LEU A 90 10.81 10.78 -8.05
N PRO A 91 9.96 10.53 -7.04
CA PRO A 91 9.99 9.29 -6.28
C PRO A 91 9.03 8.21 -6.82
N SER A 92 8.53 8.36 -8.04
CA SER A 92 7.63 7.40 -8.71
C SER A 92 8.40 6.34 -9.47
#